data_AF-X6D175-F1
#
_entry.id   AF-X6D175-F1
#
_cell.length_a   1.000
_cell.length_b   1.000
_cell.length_c   1.000
_cell.angle_alpha   90.00
_cell.angle_beta   90.00
_cell.angle_gamma   90.00
#
_symmetry.space_group_name_H-M   'P 1'
#
loop_
_entity.id
_entity.type
_entity.pdbx_description
1 polymer ?
#
loop_
_entity_poly.entity_id
_entity_poly.type
_entity_poly.pdbx_seq_one_letter_code
_entity_poly.pdbx_strand_id
1 'polypeptide(L)'
;TPAVTTDGTFDLSLSGNADANGTAVTYQVSTDGGTNWTSTTATQTSLADGDYQFRAVVTDPAGNSSNSNAIEVVVDNTAPSAGTLAFANLTDTGTPNTPAVTTDGTFDLSLSGNADANGTA
;
A
#
# COMPACT_ATOMS: atom_id res chain seq x y z
N THR A 1 14.41 0.31 -0.26
CA THR A 1 13.06 0.58 0.26
C THR A 1 12.07 -0.04 -0.70
N PRO A 2 11.10 -0.83 -0.20
CA PRO A 2 10.09 -1.45 -1.05
C PRO A 2 9.23 -0.38 -1.73
N ALA A 3 8.62 -0.74 -2.88
CA ALA A 3 7.66 0.13 -3.54
C ALA A 3 6.34 0.10 -2.76
N VAL A 4 5.71 1.25 -2.55
CA VAL A 4 4.38 1.36 -1.94
C VAL A 4 3.38 1.78 -3.02
N THR A 5 2.24 1.09 -3.13
CA THR A 5 1.17 1.46 -4.06
C THR A 5 -0.18 1.61 -3.36
N THR A 6 -0.99 2.55 -3.85
CA THR A 6 -2.34 2.88 -3.38
C THR A 6 -3.44 2.45 -4.36
N ASP A 7 -3.09 1.84 -5.49
CA ASP A 7 -4.05 1.37 -6.49
C ASP A 7 -4.18 -0.16 -6.56
N GLY A 8 -3.31 -0.88 -5.84
CA GLY A 8 -3.23 -2.34 -5.81
C GLY A 8 -3.13 -2.98 -7.20
N THR A 9 -2.69 -2.23 -8.22
CA THR A 9 -2.77 -2.62 -9.63
C THR A 9 -1.46 -2.31 -10.34
N PHE A 10 -0.79 -3.33 -10.84
CA PHE A 10 0.46 -3.18 -11.58
C PHE A 10 0.74 -4.40 -12.46
N ASP A 11 1.59 -4.19 -13.45
CA ASP A 11 2.06 -5.25 -14.33
C ASP A 11 3.46 -5.71 -13.94
N LEU A 12 3.62 -7.02 -13.80
CA LEU A 12 4.91 -7.69 -13.73
C LEU A 12 5.44 -7.90 -15.14
N SER A 13 6.67 -7.47 -15.37
CA SER A 13 7.38 -7.75 -16.62
C SER A 13 8.75 -8.34 -16.33
N LEU A 14 9.13 -9.34 -17.14
CA LEU A 14 10.46 -9.91 -17.16
C LEU A 14 11.14 -9.52 -18.48
N SER A 15 12.27 -8.83 -18.41
CA SER A 15 13.09 -8.49 -19.57
C SER A 15 14.28 -9.43 -19.71
N GLY A 16 14.81 -9.60 -20.94
CA GLY A 16 16.04 -10.35 -21.18
C GLY A 16 15.92 -11.88 -21.14
N ASN A 17 14.70 -12.44 -21.17
CA ASN A 17 14.53 -13.87 -21.36
C ASN A 17 14.95 -14.28 -22.79
N ALA A 18 16.12 -14.87 -22.94
CA ALA A 18 16.79 -15.09 -24.22
C ALA A 18 16.97 -16.58 -24.59
N ASP A 19 16.01 -17.45 -24.26
CA ASP A 19 16.03 -18.80 -24.84
C ASP A 19 15.27 -18.82 -26.18
N ALA A 20 16.04 -19.03 -27.24
CA ALA A 20 15.55 -19.12 -28.62
C ALA A 20 14.63 -20.33 -28.86
N ASN A 21 14.55 -21.29 -27.93
CA ASN A 21 13.76 -22.51 -28.07
C ASN A 21 12.39 -22.46 -27.37
N GLY A 22 12.02 -21.32 -26.80
CA GLY A 22 10.73 -21.10 -26.15
C GLY A 22 10.77 -21.40 -24.66
N THR A 23 10.84 -20.36 -23.84
CA THR A 23 10.80 -20.47 -22.38
C THR A 23 9.39 -20.21 -21.88
N ALA A 24 8.91 -21.06 -20.98
CA ALA A 24 7.72 -20.75 -20.21
C ALA A 24 8.09 -19.78 -19.09
N VAL A 25 7.37 -18.67 -18.97
CA VAL A 25 7.49 -17.73 -17.85
C VAL A 25 6.21 -17.83 -17.02
N THR A 26 6.38 -18.10 -15.74
CA THR A 26 5.29 -18.04 -14.75
C THR A 26 5.63 -17.03 -13.68
N TYR A 27 4.64 -16.31 -13.17
CA TYR A 27 4.83 -15.38 -12.06
C TYR A 27 4.37 -16.02 -10.77
N GLN A 28 5.06 -15.70 -9.68
CA GLN A 28 4.73 -16.16 -8.34
C GLN A 28 4.68 -14.98 -7.37
N VAL A 29 3.81 -15.11 -6.38
CA VAL A 29 3.64 -14.18 -5.27
C VAL A 29 3.87 -14.89 -3.94
N SER A 30 4.40 -14.16 -2.97
CA SER A 30 4.53 -14.55 -1.58
C SER A 30 4.01 -13.43 -0.69
N THR A 31 3.34 -13.79 0.40
CA THR A 31 2.82 -12.86 1.43
C THR A 31 3.43 -13.15 2.80
N ASP A 32 4.52 -13.93 2.85
CA ASP A 32 5.15 -14.42 4.07
C ASP A 32 6.68 -14.28 4.04
N GLY A 33 7.14 -13.17 3.44
CA GLY A 33 8.55 -12.82 3.34
C GLY A 33 9.36 -13.76 2.44
N GLY A 34 8.70 -14.40 1.46
CA GLY A 34 9.35 -15.28 0.49
C GLY A 34 9.46 -16.73 0.95
N THR A 35 8.75 -17.13 2.00
CA THR A 35 8.79 -18.50 2.53
C THR A 35 7.97 -19.46 1.68
N ASN A 36 6.75 -19.07 1.31
CA ASN A 36 5.86 -19.81 0.43
C ASN A 36 5.53 -18.98 -0.80
N TRP A 37 5.49 -19.66 -1.96
CA TRP A 37 5.24 -19.04 -3.26
C TRP A 37 4.05 -19.71 -3.94
N THR A 38 3.10 -18.91 -4.40
CA THR A 38 1.94 -19.36 -5.16
C THR A 38 1.96 -18.73 -6.55
N SER A 39 1.43 -19.43 -7.56
CA SER A 39 1.35 -18.89 -8.92
C SER A 39 0.39 -17.70 -8.98
N THR A 40 0.76 -16.68 -9.75
CA THR A 40 -0.05 -15.49 -10.03
C THR A 40 0.05 -15.09 -11.50
N THR A 41 -0.70 -14.06 -11.88
CA THR A 41 -0.74 -13.48 -13.24
C THR A 41 0.31 -12.38 -13.42
N ALA A 42 0.59 -12.00 -14.66
CA ALA A 42 1.44 -10.83 -14.93
C ALA A 42 0.77 -9.53 -14.44
N THR A 43 -0.53 -9.40 -14.68
CA THR A 43 -1.32 -8.25 -14.22
C THR A 43 -1.90 -8.56 -12.84
N GLN A 44 -1.54 -7.76 -11.84
CA GLN A 44 -2.13 -7.78 -10.51
C GLN A 44 -3.24 -6.75 -10.43
N THR A 45 -4.34 -7.09 -9.76
CA THR A 45 -5.50 -6.21 -9.60
C THR A 45 -6.14 -6.42 -8.24
N SER A 46 -6.62 -5.34 -7.63
CA SER A 46 -7.43 -5.40 -6.40
C SER A 46 -6.75 -6.13 -5.24
N LEU A 47 -5.43 -5.95 -5.10
CA LEU A 47 -4.71 -6.45 -3.93
C LEU A 47 -5.18 -5.72 -2.67
N ALA A 48 -5.37 -6.49 -1.59
CA ALA A 48 -5.64 -5.93 -0.27
C ALA A 48 -4.36 -5.36 0.34
N ASP A 49 -4.50 -4.61 1.43
CA ASP A 49 -3.35 -4.06 2.13
C ASP A 49 -2.46 -5.17 2.68
N GLY A 50 -1.16 -5.00 2.53
CA GLY A 50 -0.16 -5.95 3.03
C GLY A 50 1.16 -5.92 2.27
N ASP A 51 2.09 -6.74 2.77
CA ASP A 51 3.40 -6.93 2.19
C ASP A 51 3.40 -8.11 1.22
N TYR A 52 3.88 -7.85 0.00
CA TYR A 52 3.96 -8.82 -1.07
C TYR A 52 5.37 -8.92 -1.62
N GLN A 53 5.77 -10.13 -2.00
CA GLN A 53 6.95 -10.36 -2.82
C GLN A 53 6.56 -11.04 -4.13
N PHE A 54 7.11 -10.58 -5.24
CA PHE A 54 6.86 -11.14 -6.56
C PHE A 54 8.15 -11.60 -7.21
N ARG A 55 8.08 -12.70 -7.95
CA ARG A 55 9.19 -13.20 -8.78
C ARG A 55 8.67 -13.87 -10.05
N ALA A 56 9.53 -14.00 -11.04
CA ALA A 56 9.29 -14.85 -12.19
C ALA A 56 10.04 -16.18 -12.07
N VAL A 57 9.44 -17.25 -12.58
CA VAL A 57 10.06 -18.56 -12.78
C VAL A 57 10.11 -18.82 -14.27
N VAL A 58 11.32 -19.09 -14.74
CA VAL A 58 11.64 -19.32 -16.14
C VAL A 58 11.96 -20.80 -16.29
N THR A 59 11.26 -21.48 -17.20
CA THR A 59 11.42 -22.93 -17.44
C THR A 59 11.73 -23.19 -18.91
N ASP A 60 12.83 -23.88 -19.17
CA ASP A 60 13.22 -24.29 -20.53
C ASP A 60 12.41 -25.50 -21.03
N PRO A 61 12.42 -25.80 -22.34
CA PRO A 61 11.71 -26.97 -22.89
C PRO A 61 12.17 -28.33 -22.34
N ALA A 62 13.38 -28.40 -21.76
CA ALA A 62 13.91 -29.60 -21.14
C ALA A 62 13.45 -29.76 -19.68
N GLY A 63 12.74 -28.78 -19.12
CA GLY A 63 12.20 -28.78 -17.76
C GLY A 63 13.12 -28.15 -16.71
N ASN A 64 14.26 -27.57 -17.08
CA ASN A 64 15.12 -26.85 -16.13
C ASN A 64 14.47 -25.51 -15.78
N SER A 65 14.49 -25.15 -14.50
CA SER A 65 13.88 -23.92 -14.01
C SER A 65 14.86 -23.03 -13.25
N SER A 66 14.70 -21.72 -13.39
CA SER A 66 15.40 -20.71 -12.61
C SER A 66 14.45 -19.58 -12.19
N ASN A 67 14.77 -18.92 -11.08
CA ASN A 67 13.96 -17.83 -10.52
C ASN A 67 14.65 -16.49 -10.75
N SER A 68 13.87 -15.44 -10.99
CA SER A 68 14.37 -14.06 -10.91
C SER A 68 14.69 -13.66 -9.46
N ASN A 69 15.28 -12.47 -9.28
CA ASN A 69 15.21 -11.80 -7.99
C ASN A 69 13.75 -11.56 -7.59
N ALA A 70 13.48 -11.57 -6.29
CA ALA A 70 12.20 -11.12 -5.76
C ALA A 70 12.17 -9.59 -5.70
N ILE A 71 10.99 -9.01 -5.95
CA ILE A 71 10.69 -7.60 -5.69
C ILE A 71 9.67 -7.52 -4.55
N GLU A 72 9.82 -6.54 -3.67
CA GLU A 72 8.94 -6.30 -2.53
C GLU A 72 8.03 -5.10 -2.81
N VAL A 73 6.74 -5.29 -2.56
CA VAL A 73 5.67 -4.31 -2.77
C VAL A 73 4.80 -4.27 -1.52
N VAL A 74 4.58 -3.08 -0.98
CA VAL A 74 3.59 -2.83 0.06
C VAL A 74 2.36 -2.25 -0.60
N VAL A 75 1.21 -2.87 -0.40
CA VAL A 75 -0.07 -2.33 -0.81
C VAL A 75 -0.71 -1.65 0.39
N ASP A 76 -1.09 -0.39 0.21
CA ASP A 76 -1.79 0.39 1.24
C ASP A 76 -2.91 1.21 0.59
N ASN A 77 -4.13 0.70 0.70
CA ASN A 77 -5.35 1.34 0.24
C ASN A 77 -6.14 1.95 1.41
N THR A 78 -5.61 1.92 2.63
CA THR A 78 -6.30 2.47 3.81
C THR A 78 -6.16 3.99 3.81
N ALA A 79 -7.28 4.68 3.57
CA ALA A 79 -7.28 6.13 3.68
C ALA A 79 -7.11 6.57 5.15
N PRO A 80 -6.38 7.67 5.41
CA PRO A 80 -6.26 8.20 6.77
C PRO A 80 -7.62 8.66 7.30
N SER A 81 -7.83 8.47 8.59
CA SER A 81 -9.02 9.01 9.28
C SER A 81 -8.83 10.50 9.53
N ALA A 82 -9.78 11.30 9.04
CA ALA A 82 -9.81 12.72 9.36
C ALA A 82 -10.04 12.89 10.87
N GLY A 83 -9.08 13.52 11.54
CA GLY A 83 -9.21 13.85 12.96
C GLY A 83 -10.31 14.89 13.22
N THR A 84 -10.60 15.11 14.49
CA THR A 84 -11.55 16.15 14.93
C THR A 84 -10.79 17.42 15.29
N LEU A 85 -11.15 18.52 14.64
CA LEU A 85 -10.72 19.86 15.03
C LEU A 85 -11.53 20.35 16.22
N ALA A 86 -10.85 20.89 17.22
CA ALA A 86 -11.47 21.46 18.39
C ALA A 86 -10.73 22.74 18.82
N PHE A 87 -11.50 23.69 19.32
CA PHE A 87 -10.96 24.84 20.04
C PHE A 87 -10.66 24.43 21.48
N ALA A 88 -9.50 24.83 21.96
CA ALA A 88 -9.15 24.77 23.37
C ALA A 88 -8.98 26.20 23.91
N ASN A 89 -9.28 26.38 25.19
CA ASN A 89 -9.22 27.68 25.86
C ASN A 89 -10.10 28.76 25.17
N LEU A 90 -11.19 28.35 24.53
CA LEU A 90 -12.17 29.22 23.92
C LEU A 90 -13.44 29.24 24.78
N THR A 91 -13.82 30.43 25.23
CA THR A 91 -15.07 30.71 25.92
C THR A 91 -16.13 31.10 24.89
N ASP A 92 -17.13 30.24 24.72
CA ASP A 92 -18.29 30.56 23.90
C ASP A 92 -19.30 31.40 24.72
N THR A 93 -19.53 32.62 24.25
CA THR A 93 -20.50 33.59 24.79
C THR A 93 -21.77 33.66 23.94
N GLY A 94 -21.87 32.84 22.89
CA GLY A 94 -23.02 32.73 22.01
C GLY A 94 -24.20 31.99 22.63
N THR A 95 -25.24 31.79 21.82
CA THR A 95 -26.41 31.01 22.23
C THR A 95 -26.20 29.50 21.98
N PRO A 96 -26.81 28.61 22.77
CA PRO A 96 -26.75 27.18 22.48
C PRO A 96 -27.25 26.85 21.07
N ASN A 97 -26.58 25.92 20.38
CA ASN A 97 -26.84 25.50 18.99
C ASN A 97 -26.57 26.56 17.90
N THR A 98 -25.77 27.59 18.19
CA THR A 98 -25.19 28.47 17.16
C THR A 98 -23.67 28.28 17.06
N PRO A 99 -23.01 28.73 15.98
CA PRO A 99 -21.55 28.81 15.95
C PRO A 99 -21.02 29.59 17.16
N ALA A 100 -19.83 29.21 17.63
CA ALA A 100 -19.22 29.83 18.79
C ALA A 100 -18.97 31.33 18.57
N VAL A 101 -19.32 32.15 19.55
CA VAL A 101 -19.07 33.60 19.57
C VAL A 101 -18.15 33.88 20.75
N THR A 102 -16.96 34.40 20.49
CA THR A 102 -15.95 34.68 21.52
C THR A 102 -15.40 36.10 21.42
N THR A 103 -15.00 36.66 22.56
CA THR A 103 -14.20 37.89 22.65
C THR A 103 -12.78 37.63 23.15
N ASP A 104 -12.37 36.37 23.32
CA ASP A 104 -11.09 36.00 23.94
C ASP A 104 -9.90 36.53 23.13
N GLY A 105 -10.06 36.73 21.81
CA GLY A 105 -9.05 37.30 20.90
C GLY A 105 -7.85 36.38 20.63
N THR A 106 -7.64 35.37 21.48
CA THR A 106 -6.64 34.30 21.35
C THR A 106 -7.24 33.01 21.90
N PHE A 107 -7.12 31.92 21.14
CA PHE A 107 -7.52 30.58 21.55
C PHE A 107 -6.63 29.56 20.83
N ASP A 108 -6.61 28.33 21.33
CA ASP A 108 -5.80 27.27 20.76
C ASP A 108 -6.62 26.41 19.80
N LEU A 109 -6.00 26.01 18.70
CA LEU A 109 -6.54 24.99 17.82
C LEU A 109 -5.86 23.66 18.12
N SER A 110 -6.67 22.63 18.35
CA SER A 110 -6.19 21.26 18.54
C SER A 110 -6.81 20.35 17.48
N LEU A 111 -6.02 19.37 17.03
CA LEU A 111 -6.45 18.28 16.18
C LEU A 111 -6.18 16.98 16.93
N SER A 112 -7.20 16.16 17.08
CA SER A 112 -7.09 14.85 17.75
C SER A 112 -7.71 13.75 16.91
N GLY A 113 -7.28 12.50 17.14
CA GLY A 113 -7.85 11.34 16.47
C GLY A 113 -7.55 11.23 14.97
N ASN A 114 -6.60 12.00 14.43
CA ASN A 114 -6.04 11.67 13.12
C ASN A 114 -5.23 10.38 13.29
N ALA A 115 -5.41 9.44 12.37
CA ALA A 115 -4.67 8.20 12.35
C ALA A 115 -4.63 7.64 10.94
N ASP A 116 -3.53 6.97 10.65
CA ASP A 116 -3.44 5.98 9.59
C ASP A 116 -3.00 4.67 10.26
N ALA A 117 -3.83 3.63 10.13
CA ALA A 117 -3.59 2.37 10.84
C ALA A 117 -2.46 1.56 10.18
N ASN A 118 -2.19 1.79 8.89
CA ASN A 118 -1.26 1.01 8.08
C ASN A 118 -0.24 1.89 7.32
N GLY A 119 -0.49 3.20 7.18
CA GLY A 119 0.41 4.12 6.52
C GLY A 119 1.67 4.38 7.33
N THR A 120 2.82 4.10 6.71
CA THR A 120 4.08 4.71 7.12
C THR A 120 3.93 6.24 7.05
N ALA A 121 4.09 6.88 8.22
CA ALA A 121 4.08 8.34 8.39
C ALA A 121 5.12 9.06 7.53
#